data_AF-A0A067SEM3-F1
#
_entry.id   AF-A0A067SEM3-F1
#
_cell.length_a   1.000
_cell.length_b   1.000
_cell.length_c   1.000
_cell.angle_alpha   90.00
_cell.angle_beta   90.00
_cell.angle_gamma   90.00
#
_symmetry.space_group_name_H-M   'P 1'
#
loop_
_entity.id
_entity.type
_entity.pdbx_description
1 polymer ?
#
loop_
_entity_poly.entity_id
_entity_poly.type
_entity_poly.pdbx_seq_one_letter_code
_entity_poly.pdbx_strand_id
1 'polypeptide(L)'
;IIPRQSYPSSVYFLLNKDNFVIAYKQCLAFALNEANPAEIRINRLFNVHVDEMDILYKDLMRELKGQVKSGALKAYKNPALETIFTRSNAFWEAKNGLGDKILKNRPTLKAPCPNCKTLEADKKCRREIYVSSDNDLDKSLIGLGVSFAEEKDQIKAIPGNNLKDGQKPTILHPSDDQLQLEEVMYDEEVIERCGFQVFKFYDQKNPSKLLDFWVYNPFPKDIFKTLLKHHEGLPKLNLKSLKRGSQFEFYSQGTMVPRGSRIAMGGLPGDAYVMYPGMEALDSEGINVLFNDAETSMILSEAARIFSFDHFKALDKASNEGDRLGTSGATTYHCNNYMAPLHKDNDTVPGICSQYQLQARKDLKEYSFIYGDYRKYVVARTNSLWSFRGSSMHGTMLPSTLPLRPEDITIESPQDSGQQPPRVSNGDHRTETKKNNIAAQKYQKVRVCHQEIYNYWSQ
;
A
#
# COMPACT_ATOMS: atom_id res chain seq x y z
N ILE A 1 -27.42 3.09 13.27
CA ILE A 1 -26.45 3.47 14.33
C ILE A 1 -25.06 3.01 13.86
N ILE A 2 -24.06 3.90 13.84
CA ILE A 2 -22.65 3.56 13.54
C ILE A 2 -21.82 4.10 14.71
N PRO A 3 -21.11 3.26 15.49
CA PRO A 3 -20.44 3.67 16.73
C PRO A 3 -19.10 4.37 16.45
N ARG A 4 -19.12 5.46 15.66
CA ARG A 4 -17.94 6.17 15.14
C ARG A 4 -17.03 6.75 16.23
N GLN A 5 -17.62 7.20 17.34
CA GLN A 5 -16.91 7.85 18.43
C GLN A 5 -16.10 6.86 19.27
N SER A 6 -16.70 5.71 19.59
CA SER A 6 -16.06 4.64 20.36
C SER A 6 -15.27 3.66 19.50
N TYR A 7 -15.61 3.56 18.21
CA TYR A 7 -14.96 2.68 17.24
C TYR A 7 -14.92 3.31 15.84
N PRO A 8 -13.93 4.17 15.54
CA PRO A 8 -13.80 4.86 14.25
C PRO A 8 -13.87 3.94 13.02
N SER A 9 -13.22 2.76 13.08
CA SER A 9 -13.18 1.77 12.00
C SER A 9 -14.55 1.19 11.62
N SER A 10 -15.59 1.41 12.44
CA SER A 10 -16.97 1.05 12.09
C SER A 10 -17.51 1.76 10.84
N VAL A 11 -16.89 2.87 10.40
CA VAL A 11 -17.25 3.55 9.15
C VAL A 11 -16.98 2.69 7.90
N TYR A 12 -16.12 1.68 8.01
CA TYR A 12 -15.74 0.78 6.93
C TYR A 12 -16.69 -0.41 6.75
N PHE A 13 -17.83 -0.44 7.45
CA PHE A 13 -18.68 -1.62 7.53
C PHE A 13 -19.22 -2.13 6.18
N LEU A 14 -19.28 -1.27 5.15
CA LEU A 14 -19.75 -1.66 3.81
C LEU A 14 -18.63 -2.00 2.82
N LEU A 15 -17.36 -1.86 3.22
CA LEU A 15 -16.23 -2.01 2.32
C LEU A 15 -15.98 -3.47 1.88
N ASN A 16 -16.36 -4.45 2.69
CA ASN A 16 -16.42 -5.87 2.30
C ASN A 16 -17.46 -6.63 3.12
N LYS A 17 -17.71 -7.89 2.73
CA LYS A 17 -18.65 -8.78 3.44
C LYS A 17 -18.28 -8.98 4.90
N ASP A 18 -17.00 -9.17 5.22
CA ASP A 18 -16.57 -9.49 6.58
C ASP A 18 -16.79 -8.31 7.54
N ASN A 19 -16.50 -7.09 7.10
CA ASN A 19 -16.81 -5.86 7.83
C ASN A 19 -18.33 -5.74 8.05
N PHE A 20 -19.13 -6.05 7.02
CA PHE A 20 -20.58 -6.00 7.12
C PHE A 20 -21.11 -7.02 8.13
N VAL A 21 -20.63 -8.26 8.08
CA VAL A 21 -21.01 -9.32 9.02
C VAL A 21 -20.68 -8.93 10.46
N ILE A 22 -19.52 -8.33 10.69
CA ILE A 22 -19.13 -7.84 12.02
C ILE A 22 -20.06 -6.74 12.49
N ALA A 23 -20.27 -5.70 11.68
CA ALA A 23 -21.15 -4.59 12.04
C ALA A 23 -22.61 -5.05 12.25
N TYR A 24 -23.05 -6.00 11.43
CA TYR A 24 -24.36 -6.60 11.56
C TYR A 24 -24.56 -7.26 12.92
N LYS A 25 -23.62 -8.13 13.32
CA LYS A 25 -23.65 -8.82 14.61
C LYS A 25 -23.46 -7.89 15.81
N GLN A 26 -22.67 -6.83 15.66
CA GLN A 26 -22.28 -5.96 16.77
C GLN A 26 -23.29 -4.83 17.04
N CYS A 27 -23.95 -4.29 16.01
CA CYS A 27 -24.81 -3.11 16.21
C CYS A 27 -26.04 -3.05 15.31
N LEU A 28 -25.96 -3.45 14.03
CA LEU A 28 -27.09 -3.24 13.12
C LEU A 28 -28.28 -4.16 13.44
N ALA A 29 -28.05 -5.43 13.77
CA ALA A 29 -29.13 -6.36 14.09
C ALA A 29 -29.95 -5.88 15.31
N PHE A 30 -29.28 -5.38 16.34
CA PHE A 30 -29.93 -4.80 17.52
C PHE A 30 -30.75 -3.55 17.16
N ALA A 31 -30.15 -2.62 16.42
CA ALA A 31 -30.84 -1.40 16.01
C ALA A 31 -32.05 -1.67 15.12
N LEU A 32 -31.98 -2.67 14.22
CA LEU A 32 -33.09 -3.09 13.38
C LEU A 32 -34.22 -3.74 14.21
N ASN A 33 -33.85 -4.53 15.22
CA ASN A 33 -34.81 -5.14 16.14
C ASN A 33 -35.54 -4.08 16.98
N GLU A 34 -34.83 -3.07 17.50
CA GLU A 34 -35.45 -1.95 18.22
C GLU A 34 -36.38 -1.11 17.33
N ALA A 35 -36.01 -0.92 16.06
CA ALA A 35 -36.80 -0.13 15.12
C ALA A 35 -38.08 -0.85 14.64
N ASN A 36 -38.13 -2.19 14.74
CA ASN A 36 -39.27 -2.97 14.28
C ASN A 36 -39.71 -4.06 15.29
N PRO A 37 -40.18 -3.66 16.49
CA PRO A 37 -40.48 -4.58 17.59
C PRO A 37 -41.68 -5.51 17.33
N ALA A 38 -42.47 -5.22 16.29
CA ALA A 38 -43.69 -5.98 15.96
C ALA A 38 -43.43 -7.26 15.14
N GLU A 39 -42.26 -7.41 14.49
CA GLU A 39 -41.88 -8.66 13.82
C GLU A 39 -41.12 -9.56 14.79
N ILE A 40 -41.82 -10.53 15.39
CA ILE A 40 -41.25 -11.62 16.19
C ILE A 40 -40.33 -12.48 15.30
N ARG A 41 -39.10 -12.03 15.07
CA ARG A 41 -38.01 -12.79 14.43
C ARG A 41 -36.70 -12.62 15.19
N ILE A 42 -36.78 -12.52 16.51
CA ILE A 42 -35.64 -12.43 17.43
C ILE A 42 -34.60 -13.51 17.10
N ASN A 43 -35.01 -14.77 16.82
CA ASN A 43 -34.07 -15.85 16.50
C ASN A 43 -33.49 -15.85 15.07
N ARG A 44 -34.11 -15.17 14.09
CA ARG A 44 -33.59 -15.14 12.70
C ARG A 44 -32.64 -13.97 12.44
N LEU A 45 -32.80 -12.85 13.14
CA LEU A 45 -31.95 -11.67 12.95
C LEU A 45 -30.53 -11.85 13.49
N PHE A 46 -30.33 -12.65 14.55
CA PHE A 46 -28.99 -12.89 15.14
C PHE A 46 -28.29 -14.14 14.58
N ASN A 47 -29.04 -15.13 14.07
CA ASN A 47 -28.52 -16.39 13.53
C ASN A 47 -28.69 -16.50 12.00
N VAL A 48 -28.34 -15.45 11.27
CA VAL A 48 -28.34 -15.45 9.80
C VAL A 48 -27.22 -16.37 9.29
N HIS A 49 -27.55 -17.31 8.39
CA HIS A 49 -26.54 -18.21 7.82
C HIS A 49 -25.52 -17.42 6.99
N VAL A 50 -24.29 -17.93 6.86
CA VAL A 50 -23.20 -17.22 6.12
C VAL A 50 -23.58 -16.92 4.66
N ASP A 51 -24.41 -17.77 4.06
CA ASP A 51 -24.91 -17.62 2.68
C ASP A 51 -26.00 -16.55 2.58
N GLU A 52 -26.89 -16.46 3.58
CA GLU A 52 -27.91 -15.41 3.66
C GLU A 52 -27.28 -14.03 3.85
N MET A 53 -26.17 -13.94 4.62
CA MET A 53 -25.40 -12.70 4.77
C MET A 53 -24.75 -12.23 3.47
N ASP A 54 -24.41 -13.15 2.56
CA ASP A 54 -23.86 -12.79 1.25
C ASP A 54 -24.92 -12.12 0.37
N ILE A 55 -26.12 -12.69 0.35
CA ILE A 55 -27.27 -12.14 -0.39
C ILE A 55 -27.63 -10.76 0.17
N LEU A 56 -27.76 -10.65 1.49
CA LEU A 56 -28.10 -9.38 2.15
C LEU A 56 -27.07 -8.29 1.85
N TYR A 57 -25.77 -8.60 1.93
CA TYR A 57 -24.72 -7.65 1.60
C TYR A 57 -24.79 -7.20 0.14
N LYS A 58 -24.97 -8.14 -0.80
CA LYS A 58 -25.08 -7.83 -2.23
C LYS A 58 -26.30 -6.96 -2.55
N ASP A 59 -27.45 -7.28 -1.96
CA ASP A 59 -28.69 -6.52 -2.14
C ASP A 59 -28.56 -5.11 -1.57
N LEU A 60 -27.96 -4.98 -0.38
CA LEU A 60 -27.68 -3.68 0.24
C LEU A 60 -26.76 -2.82 -0.62
N MET A 61 -25.67 -3.41 -1.16
CA MET A 61 -24.75 -2.66 -2.03
C MET A 61 -25.40 -2.25 -3.35
N ARG A 62 -26.31 -3.08 -3.90
CA ARG A 62 -27.10 -2.73 -5.10
C ARG A 62 -28.03 -1.55 -4.83
N GLU A 63 -28.73 -1.56 -3.70
CA GLU A 63 -29.62 -0.48 -3.29
C GLU A 63 -28.84 0.81 -3.03
N LEU A 64 -27.73 0.72 -2.28
CA LEU A 64 -26.83 1.85 -2.04
C LEU A 64 -26.39 2.52 -3.34
N LYS A 65 -25.97 1.73 -4.33
CA LYS A 65 -25.59 2.24 -5.65
C LYS A 65 -26.73 3.01 -6.33
N GLY A 66 -27.97 2.53 -6.20
CA GLY A 66 -29.16 3.22 -6.68
C GLY A 66 -29.36 4.58 -5.99
N GLN A 67 -29.22 4.61 -4.66
CA GLN A 67 -29.41 5.82 -3.86
C GLN A 67 -28.31 6.88 -4.06
N VAL A 68 -27.05 6.46 -4.23
CA VAL A 68 -25.95 7.38 -4.58
C VAL A 68 -26.24 8.03 -5.94
N LYS A 69 -26.66 7.25 -6.93
CA LYS A 69 -26.96 7.76 -8.28
C LYS A 69 -28.15 8.72 -8.32
N SER A 70 -29.20 8.46 -7.54
CA SER A 70 -30.38 9.32 -7.50
C SER A 70 -30.19 10.57 -6.62
N GLY A 71 -29.12 10.63 -5.83
CA GLY A 71 -28.92 11.69 -4.84
C GLY A 71 -29.83 11.56 -3.61
N ALA A 72 -30.56 10.44 -3.47
CA ALA A 72 -31.51 10.21 -2.39
C ALA A 72 -30.86 10.27 -1.00
N LEU A 73 -29.55 10.01 -0.90
CA LEU A 73 -28.80 10.08 0.36
C LEU A 73 -28.90 11.44 1.07
N LYS A 74 -29.03 12.54 0.31
CA LYS A 74 -29.17 13.90 0.86
C LYS A 74 -30.44 14.07 1.69
N ALA A 75 -31.48 13.29 1.40
CA ALA A 75 -32.73 13.33 2.14
C ALA A 75 -32.57 12.89 3.62
N TYR A 76 -31.53 12.11 3.94
CA TYR A 76 -31.25 11.68 5.31
C TYR A 76 -30.75 12.81 6.23
N LYS A 77 -30.39 13.99 5.68
CA LYS A 77 -29.89 15.16 6.42
C LYS A 77 -28.77 14.81 7.43
N ASN A 78 -27.93 13.85 7.07
CA ASN A 78 -26.82 13.38 7.90
C ASN A 78 -25.53 13.31 7.07
N PRO A 79 -24.68 14.36 7.12
CA PRO A 79 -23.47 14.44 6.31
C PRO A 79 -22.49 13.28 6.53
N ALA A 80 -22.42 12.75 7.76
CA ALA A 80 -21.55 11.62 8.06
C ALA A 80 -22.02 10.34 7.36
N LEU A 81 -23.32 10.05 7.40
CA LEU A 81 -23.89 8.89 6.68
C LEU A 81 -23.77 9.04 5.17
N GLU A 82 -24.07 10.22 4.62
CA GLU A 82 -23.89 10.51 3.20
C GLU A 82 -22.44 10.27 2.77
N THR A 83 -21.47 10.74 3.56
CA THR A 83 -20.04 10.51 3.31
C THR A 83 -19.71 9.02 3.30
N ILE A 84 -20.09 8.27 4.36
CA ILE A 84 -19.79 6.85 4.49
C ILE A 84 -20.32 6.04 3.30
N PHE A 85 -21.58 6.29 2.92
CA PHE A 85 -22.27 5.60 1.84
C PHE A 85 -21.68 5.93 0.47
N THR A 86 -21.41 7.22 0.21
CA THR A 86 -20.82 7.67 -1.05
C THR A 86 -19.42 7.09 -1.23
N ARG A 87 -18.58 7.16 -0.19
CA ARG A 87 -17.20 6.64 -0.23
C ARG A 87 -17.18 5.10 -0.36
N SER A 88 -18.11 4.40 0.32
CA SER A 88 -18.25 2.94 0.17
C SER A 88 -18.61 2.53 -1.26
N ASN A 89 -19.53 3.26 -1.92
CA ASN A 89 -19.83 3.02 -3.33
C ASN A 89 -18.64 3.35 -4.25
N ALA A 90 -17.98 4.48 -4.02
CA ALA A 90 -16.81 4.90 -4.81
C ALA A 90 -15.67 3.87 -4.75
N PHE A 91 -15.42 3.28 -3.58
CA PHE A 91 -14.46 2.18 -3.45
C PHE A 91 -14.87 0.96 -4.29
N TRP A 92 -16.15 0.56 -4.25
CA TRP A 92 -16.64 -0.57 -5.02
C TRP A 92 -16.48 -0.34 -6.54
N GLU A 93 -16.72 0.88 -7.01
CA GLU A 93 -16.46 1.28 -8.39
C GLU A 93 -14.96 1.24 -8.74
N ALA A 94 -14.08 1.72 -7.85
CA ALA A 94 -12.64 1.65 -8.03
C ALA A 94 -12.15 0.20 -8.14
N LYS A 95 -12.63 -0.69 -7.28
CA LYS A 95 -12.30 -2.12 -7.31
C LYS A 95 -12.64 -2.76 -8.66
N ASN A 96 -13.85 -2.50 -9.17
CA ASN A 96 -14.27 -3.02 -10.46
C ASN A 96 -13.44 -2.41 -11.61
N GLY A 97 -13.19 -1.10 -11.57
CA GLY A 97 -12.39 -0.40 -12.58
C GLY A 97 -10.94 -0.90 -12.69
N LEU A 98 -10.33 -1.35 -11.58
CA LEU A 98 -9.02 -2.03 -11.61
C LEU A 98 -9.09 -3.34 -12.40
N GLY A 99 -10.08 -4.17 -12.10
CA GLY A 99 -10.33 -5.44 -12.79
C GLY A 99 -10.50 -5.24 -14.29
N ASP A 100 -11.37 -4.31 -14.68
CA ASP A 100 -11.68 -4.00 -16.07
C ASP A 100 -10.41 -3.56 -16.84
N LYS A 101 -9.62 -2.65 -16.25
CA LYS A 101 -8.39 -2.13 -16.85
C LYS A 101 -7.30 -3.20 -16.98
N ILE A 102 -7.05 -3.98 -15.94
CA ILE A 102 -5.93 -4.94 -15.91
C ILE A 102 -6.28 -6.19 -16.71
N LEU A 103 -7.51 -6.71 -16.55
CA LEU A 103 -7.92 -7.94 -17.22
C LEU A 103 -8.32 -7.71 -18.67
N LYS A 104 -8.86 -6.54 -19.04
CA LYS A 104 -9.30 -6.25 -20.42
C LYS A 104 -10.16 -7.37 -21.01
N ASN A 105 -11.23 -7.75 -20.31
CA ASN A 105 -12.15 -8.85 -20.66
C ASN A 105 -11.53 -10.27 -20.63
N ARG A 106 -10.33 -10.44 -20.07
CA ARG A 106 -9.75 -11.77 -19.81
C ARG A 106 -10.30 -12.34 -18.50
N PRO A 107 -10.52 -13.66 -18.41
CA PRO A 107 -10.97 -14.29 -17.16
C PRO A 107 -9.90 -14.19 -16.05
N THR A 108 -8.62 -14.24 -16.41
CA THR A 108 -7.50 -14.12 -15.49
C THR A 108 -6.29 -13.48 -16.18
N LEU A 109 -5.32 -13.01 -15.39
CA LEU A 109 -4.03 -12.54 -15.92
C LEU A 109 -3.15 -13.66 -16.51
N LYS A 110 -3.48 -14.94 -16.26
CA LYS A 110 -2.80 -16.07 -16.87
C LYS A 110 -3.13 -16.19 -18.35
N ALA A 111 -4.33 -15.79 -18.76
CA ALA A 111 -4.75 -15.80 -20.15
C ALA A 111 -3.86 -14.91 -21.04
N PRO A 112 -3.50 -15.35 -22.26
CA PRO A 112 -2.68 -14.57 -23.18
C PRO A 112 -3.26 -13.17 -23.42
N CYS A 113 -2.39 -12.16 -23.48
CA CYS A 113 -2.81 -10.80 -23.82
C CYS A 113 -3.16 -10.73 -25.31
N PRO A 114 -4.37 -10.28 -25.69
CA PRO A 114 -4.78 -10.22 -27.10
C PRO A 114 -3.87 -9.30 -27.94
N ASN A 115 -3.28 -8.27 -27.31
CA ASN A 115 -2.48 -7.25 -27.99
C ASN A 115 -1.00 -7.65 -28.18
N CYS A 116 -0.53 -8.74 -27.55
CA CYS A 116 0.88 -9.15 -27.68
C CYS A 116 1.10 -10.67 -27.70
N LYS A 117 0.03 -11.48 -27.79
CA LYS A 117 0.15 -12.96 -27.77
C LYS A 117 1.03 -13.50 -28.90
N THR A 118 1.05 -12.84 -30.05
CA THR A 118 1.78 -13.23 -31.26
C THR A 118 3.19 -12.63 -31.34
N LEU A 119 3.58 -11.79 -30.38
CA LEU A 119 4.91 -11.16 -30.38
C LEU A 119 5.94 -12.03 -29.66
N GLU A 120 7.20 -11.70 -29.87
CA GLU A 120 8.34 -12.30 -29.15
C GLU A 120 8.27 -12.05 -27.64
N ALA A 121 8.93 -12.90 -26.85
CA ALA A 121 8.83 -12.91 -25.40
C ALA A 121 9.23 -11.58 -24.73
N ASP A 122 10.25 -10.91 -25.25
CA ASP A 122 10.73 -9.60 -24.80
C ASP A 122 9.75 -8.46 -25.11
N LYS A 123 8.90 -8.64 -26.12
CA LYS A 123 7.84 -7.70 -26.52
C LYS A 123 6.46 -8.03 -25.91
N LYS A 124 6.38 -9.00 -24.99
CA LYS A 124 5.14 -9.27 -24.26
C LYS A 124 4.98 -8.35 -23.05
N CYS A 125 3.73 -8.00 -22.74
CA CYS A 125 3.41 -7.24 -21.53
C CYS A 125 3.64 -8.02 -20.24
N ARG A 126 3.84 -9.33 -20.32
CA ARG A 126 4.21 -10.19 -19.19
C ARG A 126 5.57 -10.79 -19.49
N ARG A 127 6.56 -10.42 -18.67
CA ARG A 127 7.92 -10.94 -18.74
C ARG A 127 8.25 -11.68 -17.45
N GLU A 128 8.86 -12.83 -17.60
CA GLU A 128 9.31 -13.67 -16.50
C GLU A 128 10.83 -13.52 -16.39
N ILE A 129 11.33 -13.25 -15.19
CA ILE A 129 12.74 -13.08 -14.88
C ILE A 129 13.09 -14.15 -13.86
N TYR A 130 14.02 -15.04 -14.19
CA TYR A 130 14.49 -16.06 -13.27
C TYR A 130 15.71 -15.54 -12.51
N VAL A 131 15.68 -15.63 -11.19
CA VAL A 131 16.75 -15.14 -10.31
C VAL A 131 17.21 -16.27 -9.38
N SER A 132 18.51 -16.30 -9.10
CA SER A 132 19.10 -17.28 -8.18
C SER A 132 18.89 -16.84 -6.74
N SER A 133 18.31 -17.72 -5.91
CA SER A 133 18.17 -17.49 -4.46
C SER A 133 19.43 -17.81 -3.66
N ASP A 134 20.52 -18.24 -4.30
CA ASP A 134 21.79 -18.53 -3.62
C ASP A 134 22.80 -17.39 -3.72
N ASN A 135 22.49 -16.33 -4.48
CA ASN A 135 23.42 -15.25 -4.79
C ASN A 135 23.15 -13.98 -3.95
N ASP A 136 22.81 -14.20 -2.68
CA ASP A 136 22.57 -13.12 -1.71
C ASP A 136 23.78 -12.17 -1.65
N LEU A 137 23.50 -10.88 -1.47
CA LEU A 137 24.56 -9.90 -1.27
C LEU A 137 25.21 -10.06 0.10
N ASP A 138 26.50 -9.73 0.18
CA ASP A 138 27.24 -9.75 1.44
C ASP A 138 26.63 -8.75 2.43
N LYS A 139 26.43 -9.18 3.69
CA LYS A 139 25.84 -8.35 4.75
C LYS A 139 26.69 -7.11 5.11
N SER A 140 27.98 -7.11 4.79
CA SER A 140 28.87 -5.96 4.95
C SER A 140 28.45 -4.76 4.09
N LEU A 141 27.62 -4.97 3.07
CA LEU A 141 27.09 -3.90 2.21
C LEU A 141 25.89 -3.16 2.83
N ILE A 142 25.39 -3.61 3.99
CA ILE A 142 24.29 -2.93 4.69
C ILE A 142 24.73 -1.52 5.13
N GLY A 143 23.89 -0.53 4.85
CA GLY A 143 24.12 0.89 5.13
C GLY A 143 24.84 1.63 4.01
N LEU A 144 25.33 0.94 2.98
CA LEU A 144 25.98 1.57 1.83
C LEU A 144 24.94 2.16 0.86
N GLY A 145 25.29 3.32 0.30
CA GLY A 145 24.52 3.93 -0.78
C GLY A 145 24.80 3.28 -2.12
N VAL A 146 23.88 3.44 -3.08
CA VAL A 146 24.09 3.02 -4.47
C VAL A 146 23.65 4.15 -5.39
N SER A 147 24.50 4.57 -6.34
CA SER A 147 24.17 5.65 -7.28
C SER A 147 24.94 5.53 -8.59
N PHE A 148 24.33 6.00 -9.69
CA PHE A 148 25.03 6.25 -10.96
C PHE A 148 25.79 7.58 -10.98
N ALA A 149 25.62 8.45 -9.97
CA ALA A 149 26.29 9.73 -9.93
C ALA A 149 27.81 9.58 -9.69
N GLU A 150 28.61 10.39 -10.40
CA GLU A 150 30.04 10.54 -10.11
C GLU A 150 30.27 11.08 -8.70
N GLU A 151 31.41 10.78 -8.08
CA GLU A 151 31.71 11.16 -6.69
C GLU A 151 31.47 12.65 -6.38
N LYS A 152 31.77 13.54 -7.33
CA LYS A 152 31.57 15.00 -7.20
C LYS A 152 30.08 15.40 -7.13
N ASP A 153 29.20 14.58 -7.71
CA ASP A 153 27.77 14.84 -7.89
C ASP A 153 26.90 13.97 -6.96
N GLN A 154 27.52 13.14 -6.12
CA GLN A 154 26.80 12.31 -5.16
C GLN A 154 26.20 13.15 -4.03
N ILE A 155 25.03 12.71 -3.55
CA ILE A 155 24.43 13.31 -2.36
C ILE A 155 25.36 13.14 -1.15
N LYS A 156 25.41 14.19 -0.32
CA LYS A 156 26.14 14.15 0.93
C LYS A 156 25.36 13.33 1.96
N ALA A 157 26.10 12.60 2.79
CA ALA A 157 25.55 11.96 3.96
C ALA A 157 24.92 12.99 4.90
N ILE A 158 23.90 12.58 5.65
CA ILE A 158 23.29 13.42 6.67
C ILE A 158 24.30 13.60 7.81
N PRO A 159 24.67 14.85 8.17
CA PRO A 159 25.52 15.09 9.33
C PRO A 159 24.75 14.68 10.59
N GLY A 160 25.25 13.71 11.34
CA GLY A 160 24.57 13.15 12.52
C GLY A 160 25.52 12.55 13.56
N ASN A 161 25.03 12.42 14.79
CA ASN A 161 25.79 12.25 16.04
C ASN A 161 26.77 11.06 16.14
N ASN A 162 26.76 10.06 15.24
CA ASN A 162 27.74 8.96 15.28
C ASN A 162 28.60 8.82 14.00
N LEU A 163 28.51 9.76 13.06
CA LEU A 163 29.52 9.91 12.01
C LEU A 163 30.81 10.36 12.69
N LYS A 164 31.75 9.43 12.91
CA LYS A 164 33.07 9.79 13.43
C LYS A 164 33.75 10.73 12.43
N ASP A 165 34.49 11.72 12.94
CA ASP A 165 35.29 12.61 12.10
C ASP A 165 36.15 11.80 11.11
N GLY A 166 35.99 12.08 9.82
CA GLY A 166 36.69 11.40 8.73
C GLY A 166 36.01 10.17 8.14
N GLN A 167 34.91 9.66 8.72
CA GLN A 167 34.14 8.58 8.11
C GLN A 167 33.36 9.11 6.90
N LYS A 168 33.72 8.68 5.69
CA LYS A 168 32.91 8.91 4.49
C LYS A 168 32.08 7.66 4.23
N PRO A 169 30.75 7.70 4.44
CA PRO A 169 29.92 6.57 4.07
C PRO A 169 30.02 6.35 2.56
N THR A 170 30.11 5.08 2.17
CA THR A 170 30.43 4.68 0.80
C THR A 170 29.18 4.62 -0.06
N ILE A 171 29.30 5.14 -1.28
CA ILE A 171 28.30 5.00 -2.34
C ILE A 171 28.94 4.17 -3.45
N LEU A 172 28.33 3.04 -3.77
CA LEU A 172 28.80 2.14 -4.81
C LEU A 172 28.09 2.44 -6.14
N HIS A 173 28.80 2.20 -7.24
CA HIS A 173 28.18 2.15 -8.55
C HIS A 173 27.40 0.83 -8.71
N PRO A 174 26.23 0.79 -9.38
CA PRO A 174 25.44 -0.45 -9.53
C PRO A 174 26.21 -1.63 -10.16
N SER A 175 27.17 -1.31 -11.03
CA SER A 175 28.07 -2.29 -11.69
C SER A 175 29.32 -2.66 -10.89
N ASP A 176 29.49 -2.16 -9.66
CA ASP A 176 30.59 -2.57 -8.77
C ASP A 176 30.64 -4.09 -8.63
N ASP A 177 31.83 -4.69 -8.58
CA ASP A 177 32.01 -6.15 -8.54
C ASP A 177 31.32 -6.80 -7.32
N GLN A 178 31.13 -6.05 -6.23
CA GLN A 178 30.41 -6.53 -5.06
C GLN A 178 28.89 -6.56 -5.28
N LEU A 179 28.37 -5.73 -6.20
CA LEU A 179 26.95 -5.55 -6.47
C LEU A 179 26.50 -6.28 -7.74
N GLN A 180 27.15 -6.01 -8.88
CA GLN A 180 26.85 -6.59 -10.20
C GLN A 180 25.35 -6.53 -10.54
N LEU A 181 24.70 -5.39 -10.30
CA LEU A 181 23.27 -5.26 -10.52
C LEU A 181 22.95 -5.15 -12.02
N GLU A 182 22.06 -6.01 -12.50
CA GLU A 182 21.54 -5.93 -13.85
C GLU A 182 20.25 -5.09 -13.93
N GLU A 183 20.11 -4.33 -15.00
CA GLU A 183 18.97 -3.45 -15.23
C GLU A 183 17.72 -4.25 -15.63
N VAL A 184 16.57 -3.86 -15.06
CA VAL A 184 15.25 -4.19 -15.56
C VAL A 184 14.53 -2.90 -15.95
N MET A 185 14.42 -2.68 -17.26
CA MET A 185 13.84 -1.48 -17.86
C MET A 185 12.46 -1.76 -18.45
N TYR A 186 11.55 -0.80 -18.30
CA TYR A 186 10.26 -0.81 -18.98
C TYR A 186 10.38 -0.56 -20.49
N ASP A 187 9.37 -0.99 -21.24
CA ASP A 187 9.24 -0.71 -22.67
C ASP A 187 7.96 0.12 -22.88
N GLU A 188 8.12 1.39 -23.26
CA GLU A 188 6.98 2.31 -23.44
C GLU A 188 6.03 1.83 -24.55
N GLU A 189 6.52 1.20 -25.62
CA GLU A 189 5.67 0.65 -26.68
C GLU A 189 4.80 -0.50 -26.15
N VAL A 190 5.36 -1.32 -25.25
CA VAL A 190 4.61 -2.38 -24.57
C VAL A 190 3.52 -1.80 -23.68
N ILE A 191 3.83 -0.75 -22.91
CA ILE A 191 2.88 -0.08 -22.02
C ILE A 191 1.77 0.61 -22.82
N GLU A 192 2.08 1.30 -23.91
CA GLU A 192 1.10 1.94 -24.78
C GLU A 192 0.16 0.91 -25.43
N ARG A 193 0.73 -0.14 -26.03
CA ARG A 193 -0.04 -1.20 -26.71
C ARG A 193 -0.89 -2.03 -25.76
N CYS A 194 -0.31 -2.47 -24.64
CA CYS A 194 -0.94 -3.43 -23.74
C CYS A 194 -1.63 -2.74 -22.55
N GLY A 195 -1.38 -1.45 -22.35
CA GLY A 195 -1.92 -0.65 -21.26
C GLY A 195 -1.16 -0.77 -19.94
N PHE A 196 -0.27 -1.75 -19.79
CA PHE A 196 0.61 -2.00 -18.64
C PHE A 196 1.75 -2.94 -19.08
N GLN A 197 2.79 -3.03 -18.25
CA GLN A 197 3.83 -4.06 -18.36
C GLN A 197 4.11 -4.65 -16.98
N VAL A 198 4.22 -5.97 -16.89
CA VAL A 198 4.53 -6.71 -15.66
C VAL A 198 5.77 -7.56 -15.83
N PHE A 199 6.68 -7.42 -14.88
CA PHE A 199 7.82 -8.29 -14.65
C PHE A 199 7.52 -9.17 -13.45
N LYS A 200 7.74 -10.48 -13.59
CA LYS A 200 7.55 -11.47 -12.52
C LYS A 200 8.88 -12.15 -12.24
N PHE A 201 9.35 -12.06 -11.01
CA PHE A 201 10.60 -12.65 -10.56
C PHE A 201 10.33 -14.06 -10.02
N TYR A 202 10.90 -15.07 -10.67
CA TYR A 202 10.75 -16.47 -10.29
C TYR A 202 12.08 -17.01 -9.75
N ASP A 203 11.96 -17.95 -8.82
CA ASP A 203 13.09 -18.71 -8.31
C ASP A 203 13.66 -19.60 -9.43
N GLN A 204 14.94 -19.44 -9.77
CA GLN A 204 15.57 -20.20 -10.85
C GLN A 204 15.61 -21.71 -10.55
N LYS A 205 15.75 -22.11 -9.28
CA LYS A 205 15.75 -23.52 -8.86
C LYS A 205 14.34 -24.09 -8.75
N ASN A 206 13.37 -23.24 -8.43
CA ASN A 206 11.95 -23.60 -8.42
C ASN A 206 11.13 -22.64 -9.31
N PRO A 207 11.11 -22.85 -10.64
CA PRO A 207 10.45 -21.95 -11.60
C PRO A 207 8.94 -21.72 -11.36
N SER A 208 8.30 -22.57 -10.54
CA SER A 208 6.89 -22.40 -10.17
C SER A 208 6.66 -21.36 -9.06
N LYS A 209 7.71 -21.03 -8.30
CA LYS A 209 7.67 -20.15 -7.14
C LYS A 209 7.94 -18.71 -7.57
N LEU A 210 6.88 -17.92 -7.58
CA LEU A 210 6.95 -16.47 -7.76
C LEU A 210 7.54 -15.85 -6.48
N LEU A 211 8.67 -15.16 -6.63
CA LEU A 211 9.35 -14.45 -5.55
C LEU A 211 8.80 -13.05 -5.36
N ASP A 212 8.67 -12.30 -6.45
CA ASP A 212 8.19 -10.91 -6.45
C ASP A 212 7.62 -10.51 -7.82
N PHE A 213 7.02 -9.33 -7.90
CA PHE A 213 6.60 -8.73 -9.16
C PHE A 213 6.82 -7.21 -9.20
N TRP A 214 6.92 -6.67 -10.41
CA TRP A 214 6.88 -5.24 -10.69
C TRP A 214 5.91 -4.96 -11.82
N VAL A 215 5.06 -3.96 -11.67
CA VAL A 215 4.06 -3.55 -12.68
C VAL A 215 4.17 -2.06 -12.96
N TYR A 216 4.26 -1.72 -14.24
CA TYR A 216 4.14 -0.37 -14.76
C TYR A 216 2.71 -0.11 -15.26
N ASN A 217 2.18 1.07 -14.94
CA ASN A 217 0.82 1.54 -15.29
C ASN A 217 -0.34 0.64 -14.82
N PRO A 218 -0.35 0.14 -13.56
CA PRO A 218 -1.41 -0.74 -13.06
C PRO A 218 -2.74 0.00 -12.82
N PHE A 219 -2.70 1.29 -12.46
CA PHE A 219 -3.89 2.03 -12.06
C PHE A 219 -4.55 2.75 -13.25
N PRO A 220 -5.89 2.64 -13.43
CA PRO A 220 -6.66 3.50 -14.32
C PRO A 220 -6.45 4.98 -14.00
N LYS A 221 -6.55 5.85 -15.01
CA LYS A 221 -6.28 7.30 -14.87
C LYS A 221 -7.06 7.95 -13.74
N ASP A 222 -8.34 7.64 -13.59
CA ASP A 222 -9.18 8.27 -12.55
C ASP A 222 -8.86 7.73 -11.15
N ILE A 223 -8.59 6.44 -11.02
CA ILE A 223 -8.13 5.83 -9.76
C ILE A 223 -6.77 6.41 -9.37
N PHE A 224 -5.86 6.53 -10.33
CA PHE A 224 -4.53 7.09 -10.11
C PHE A 224 -4.58 8.56 -9.65
N LYS A 225 -5.44 9.38 -10.24
CA LYS A 225 -5.70 10.76 -9.77
C LYS A 225 -6.20 10.79 -8.33
N THR A 226 -7.08 9.87 -7.96
CA THR A 226 -7.58 9.75 -6.59
C THR A 226 -6.46 9.37 -5.62
N LEU A 227 -5.65 8.35 -5.94
CA LEU A 227 -4.48 7.96 -5.14
C LEU A 227 -3.52 9.13 -4.95
N LEU A 228 -3.26 9.87 -6.02
CA LEU A 228 -2.38 11.03 -5.96
C LEU A 228 -2.94 12.13 -5.06
N LYS A 229 -4.23 12.47 -5.22
CA LYS A 229 -4.91 13.45 -4.36
C LYS A 229 -4.89 13.04 -2.89
N HIS A 230 -5.06 11.74 -2.60
CA HIS A 230 -4.93 11.24 -1.23
C HIS A 230 -3.52 11.50 -0.71
N HIS A 231 -2.48 11.15 -1.48
CA HIS A 231 -1.08 11.35 -1.12
C HIS A 231 -0.74 12.83 -0.86
N GLU A 232 -1.17 13.73 -1.73
CA GLU A 232 -0.96 15.19 -1.62
C GLU A 232 -1.73 15.82 -0.44
N GLY A 233 -2.82 15.20 0.00
CA GLY A 233 -3.61 15.66 1.15
C GLY A 233 -2.99 15.35 2.51
N LEU A 234 -2.14 14.32 2.58
CA LEU A 234 -1.59 13.81 3.85
C LEU A 234 -0.69 14.79 4.63
N PRO A 235 0.15 15.64 4.00
CA PRO A 235 0.93 16.64 4.72
C PRO A 235 0.09 17.57 5.62
N LYS A 236 -1.21 17.74 5.30
CA LYS A 236 -2.13 18.59 6.08
C LYS A 236 -2.54 17.98 7.42
N LEU A 237 -2.31 16.68 7.63
CA LEU A 237 -2.76 15.94 8.80
C LEU A 237 -1.76 15.97 9.97
N ASN A 238 -0.63 16.69 9.84
CA ASN A 238 0.41 16.82 10.88
C ASN A 238 0.89 15.47 11.47
N LEU A 239 0.89 14.41 10.65
CA LEU A 239 1.30 13.09 11.05
C LEU A 239 2.81 13.05 11.35
N LYS A 240 3.21 12.34 12.40
CA LYS A 240 4.61 12.21 12.79
C LYS A 240 5.35 11.22 11.89
N SER A 241 6.45 11.66 11.29
CA SER A 241 7.36 10.78 10.56
C SER A 241 8.05 9.77 11.48
N LEU A 242 8.36 8.58 10.95
CA LEU A 242 9.14 7.57 11.67
C LEU A 242 10.58 8.00 11.85
N LYS A 243 11.13 7.70 13.02
CA LYS A 243 12.58 7.67 13.23
C LYS A 243 13.11 6.35 12.68
N ARG A 244 14.01 6.43 11.70
CA ARG A 244 14.62 5.25 11.07
C ARG A 244 15.79 4.73 11.92
N GLY A 245 16.03 3.42 11.86
CA GLY A 245 17.08 2.74 12.62
C GLY A 245 18.50 3.06 12.12
N SER A 246 19.51 2.54 12.81
CA SER A 246 20.92 2.81 12.52
C SER A 246 21.39 2.41 11.11
N GLN A 247 20.73 1.44 10.47
CA GLN A 247 21.03 1.07 9.07
C GLN A 247 20.81 2.22 8.06
N PHE A 248 20.00 3.22 8.44
CA PHE A 248 19.70 4.38 7.61
C PHE A 248 20.54 5.61 7.97
N GLU A 249 21.43 5.51 8.95
CA GLU A 249 22.06 6.64 9.64
C GLU A 249 22.61 7.72 8.69
N PHE A 250 23.22 7.31 7.57
CA PHE A 250 23.90 8.22 6.66
C PHE A 250 23.06 8.68 5.47
N TYR A 251 22.09 7.87 5.03
CA TYR A 251 21.30 8.10 3.80
C TYR A 251 19.78 8.08 4.04
N SER A 252 19.35 8.48 5.24
CA SER A 252 17.94 8.62 5.65
C SER A 252 17.31 9.94 5.17
N GLN A 253 17.21 10.15 3.85
CA GLN A 253 16.55 11.34 3.29
C GLN A 253 15.07 11.10 2.97
N GLY A 254 14.29 12.18 2.90
CA GLY A 254 12.84 12.14 2.75
C GLY A 254 12.09 11.80 4.04
N THR A 255 10.77 11.61 3.91
CA THR A 255 9.89 11.27 5.02
C THR A 255 9.16 9.96 4.76
N MET A 256 8.90 9.24 5.86
CA MET A 256 8.08 8.03 5.90
C MET A 256 7.11 8.17 7.05
N VAL A 257 5.82 8.19 6.75
CA VAL A 257 4.74 8.46 7.70
C VAL A 257 3.85 7.22 7.79
N PRO A 258 3.72 6.59 8.96
CA PRO A 258 2.91 5.40 9.12
C PRO A 258 1.43 5.75 9.25
N ARG A 259 0.57 4.87 8.75
CA ARG A 259 -0.89 4.98 8.74
C ARG A 259 -1.54 3.61 8.99
N GLY A 260 -2.78 3.63 9.47
CA GLY A 260 -3.53 2.43 9.86
C GLY A 260 -3.26 1.98 11.30
N SER A 261 -3.30 0.66 11.53
CA SER A 261 -3.01 0.09 12.84
C SER A 261 -1.58 0.46 13.26
N ARG A 262 -1.40 0.94 14.50
CA ARG A 262 -0.10 1.36 15.02
C ARG A 262 0.73 0.14 15.40
N ILE A 263 1.14 -0.64 14.40
CA ILE A 263 2.10 -1.75 14.56
C ILE A 263 3.44 -1.31 13.98
N ALA A 264 4.33 -0.93 14.89
CA ALA A 264 5.76 -0.84 14.63
C ALA A 264 6.51 -1.68 15.67
N MET A 265 7.69 -2.19 15.30
CA MET A 265 8.70 -2.59 16.28
C MET A 265 8.91 -1.43 17.28
N GLY A 266 8.42 -1.58 18.51
CA GLY A 266 8.52 -0.58 19.57
C GLY A 266 7.21 0.11 19.98
N GLY A 267 6.07 -0.22 19.36
CA GLY A 267 4.76 0.21 19.85
C GLY A 267 4.43 -0.38 21.23
N LEU A 268 3.64 0.36 22.03
CA LEU A 268 3.14 -0.15 23.30
C LEU A 268 2.18 -1.32 23.05
N PRO A 269 2.01 -2.25 24.01
CA PRO A 269 1.14 -3.42 23.83
C PRO A 269 -0.31 -3.18 23.39
N GLY A 270 -0.84 -1.96 23.51
CA GLY A 270 -2.17 -1.56 23.04
C GLY A 270 -2.21 -0.80 21.70
N ASP A 271 -1.04 -0.48 21.12
CA ASP A 271 -0.97 0.36 19.92
C ASP A 271 -1.61 -0.31 18.69
N ALA A 272 -1.61 -1.65 18.61
CA ALA A 272 -2.26 -2.39 17.52
C ALA A 272 -3.80 -2.20 17.43
N TYR A 273 -4.41 -1.60 18.47
CA TYR A 273 -5.85 -1.41 18.60
C TYR A 273 -6.28 0.06 18.63
N VAL A 274 -5.36 0.98 18.37
CA VAL A 274 -5.64 2.42 18.19
C VAL A 274 -5.08 2.88 16.85
N MET A 275 -5.76 3.84 16.22
CA MET A 275 -5.26 4.50 15.02
C MET A 275 -4.15 5.51 15.38
N TYR A 276 -3.33 5.87 14.39
CA TYR A 276 -2.41 7.01 14.56
C TYR A 276 -3.19 8.32 14.85
N PRO A 277 -2.66 9.23 15.68
CA PRO A 277 -3.32 10.51 15.99
C PRO A 277 -3.67 11.31 14.73
N GLY A 278 -4.84 11.98 14.72
CA GLY A 278 -5.35 12.70 13.53
C GLY A 278 -6.23 11.86 12.61
N MET A 279 -6.66 10.67 13.07
CA MET A 279 -7.53 9.73 12.34
C MET A 279 -8.84 9.48 13.12
N GLU A 280 -9.45 10.52 13.68
CA GLU A 280 -10.70 10.43 14.43
C GLU A 280 -11.94 10.53 13.50
N ALA A 281 -12.93 9.65 13.63
CA ALA A 281 -14.15 9.64 12.79
C ALA A 281 -15.28 10.56 13.33
N LEU A 282 -14.94 11.69 13.94
CA LEU A 282 -15.90 12.53 14.67
C LEU A 282 -16.82 13.33 13.72
N ASP A 283 -16.25 13.89 12.66
CA ASP A 283 -16.93 14.69 11.65
C ASP A 283 -16.68 14.16 10.22
N SER A 284 -17.26 14.84 9.22
CA SER A 284 -17.10 14.47 7.82
C SER A 284 -15.66 14.58 7.32
N GLU A 285 -14.85 15.47 7.87
CA GLU A 285 -13.45 15.63 7.46
C GLU A 285 -12.62 14.44 7.93
N GLY A 286 -12.75 14.08 9.21
CA GLY A 286 -12.11 12.90 9.79
C GLY A 286 -12.55 11.59 9.11
N ILE A 287 -13.83 11.46 8.76
CA ILE A 287 -14.32 10.32 7.96
C ILE A 287 -13.65 10.30 6.57
N ASN A 288 -13.55 11.45 5.89
CA ASN A 288 -12.88 11.50 4.58
C ASN A 288 -11.41 11.11 4.66
N VAL A 289 -10.70 11.55 5.70
CA VAL A 289 -9.30 11.18 5.96
C VAL A 289 -9.15 9.67 6.13
N LEU A 290 -10.02 9.06 6.93
CA LEU A 290 -10.08 7.61 7.13
C LEU A 290 -10.32 6.86 5.81
N PHE A 291 -11.29 7.30 5.00
CA PHE A 291 -11.55 6.70 3.71
C PHE A 291 -10.41 6.90 2.70
N ASN A 292 -9.74 8.06 2.69
CA ASN A 292 -8.59 8.27 1.81
C ASN A 292 -7.50 7.21 2.06
N ASP A 293 -7.23 6.92 3.34
CA ASP A 293 -6.24 5.94 3.75
C ASP A 293 -6.67 4.50 3.46
N ALA A 294 -7.91 4.15 3.81
CA ALA A 294 -8.51 2.86 3.51
C ALA A 294 -8.54 2.56 2.00
N GLU A 295 -9.03 3.49 1.19
CA GLU A 295 -9.13 3.34 -0.26
C GLU A 295 -7.76 3.11 -0.89
N THR A 296 -6.74 3.87 -0.47
CA THR A 296 -5.38 3.69 -0.96
C THR A 296 -4.83 2.30 -0.63
N SER A 297 -4.89 1.89 0.63
CA SER A 297 -4.45 0.55 1.08
C SER A 297 -5.19 -0.57 0.32
N MET A 298 -6.48 -0.41 0.11
CA MET A 298 -7.32 -1.42 -0.54
C MET A 298 -7.14 -1.48 -2.06
N ILE A 299 -6.92 -0.35 -2.74
CA ILE A 299 -6.57 -0.30 -4.16
C ILE A 299 -5.24 -1.00 -4.41
N LEU A 300 -4.23 -0.76 -3.57
CA LEU A 300 -2.95 -1.46 -3.61
C LEU A 300 -3.12 -2.98 -3.44
N SER A 301 -3.93 -3.38 -2.45
CA SER A 301 -4.27 -4.79 -2.18
C SER A 301 -4.93 -5.46 -3.38
N GLU A 302 -5.92 -4.80 -3.97
CA GLU A 302 -6.70 -5.37 -5.06
C GLU A 302 -5.86 -5.49 -6.33
N ALA A 303 -5.04 -4.48 -6.64
CA ALA A 303 -4.09 -4.57 -7.74
C ALA A 303 -3.12 -5.73 -7.53
N ALA A 304 -2.53 -5.86 -6.32
CA ALA A 304 -1.67 -6.98 -5.97
C ALA A 304 -2.40 -8.34 -6.10
N ARG A 305 -3.67 -8.45 -5.69
CA ARG A 305 -4.49 -9.66 -5.84
C ARG A 305 -4.62 -10.12 -7.29
N ILE A 306 -4.75 -9.17 -8.23
CA ILE A 306 -4.88 -9.46 -9.66
C ILE A 306 -3.54 -9.93 -10.25
N PHE A 307 -2.43 -9.30 -9.85
CA PHE A 307 -1.09 -9.64 -10.37
C PHE A 307 -0.46 -10.87 -9.71
N SER A 308 -0.68 -11.04 -8.41
CA SER A 308 -0.10 -12.08 -7.55
C SER A 308 -1.00 -12.39 -6.35
N PHE A 309 -1.86 -13.40 -6.50
CA PHE A 309 -2.79 -13.82 -5.45
C PHE A 309 -2.06 -14.29 -4.17
N ASP A 310 -0.90 -14.94 -4.30
CA ASP A 310 -0.16 -15.46 -3.15
C ASP A 310 0.41 -14.34 -2.26
N HIS A 311 0.89 -13.26 -2.88
CA HIS A 311 1.40 -12.09 -2.15
C HIS A 311 0.25 -11.37 -1.45
N PHE A 312 -0.87 -11.18 -2.15
CA PHE A 312 -2.09 -10.66 -1.55
C PHE A 312 -2.53 -11.50 -0.35
N LYS A 313 -2.64 -12.83 -0.52
CA LYS A 313 -3.11 -13.74 0.53
C LYS A 313 -2.16 -13.76 1.72
N ALA A 314 -0.85 -13.69 1.51
CA ALA A 314 0.13 -13.63 2.58
C ALA A 314 -0.04 -12.35 3.42
N LEU A 315 -0.14 -11.20 2.76
CA LEU A 315 -0.35 -9.91 3.42
C LEU A 315 -1.70 -9.84 4.13
N ASP A 316 -2.78 -10.24 3.46
CA ASP A 316 -4.13 -10.28 4.04
C ASP A 316 -4.19 -11.18 5.28
N LYS A 317 -3.57 -12.37 5.21
CA LYS A 317 -3.48 -13.29 6.35
C LYS A 317 -2.70 -12.68 7.52
N ALA A 318 -1.56 -12.05 7.25
CA ALA A 318 -0.70 -11.47 8.28
C ALA A 318 -1.36 -10.27 8.97
N SER A 319 -2.19 -9.53 8.23
CA SER A 319 -2.89 -8.34 8.69
C SER A 319 -4.29 -8.61 9.27
N ASN A 320 -4.61 -9.86 9.60
CA ASN A 320 -5.87 -10.22 10.26
C ASN A 320 -5.93 -9.80 11.74
N GLU A 321 -4.78 -9.56 12.38
CA GLU A 321 -4.70 -9.22 13.80
C GLU A 321 -4.36 -7.74 13.96
N GLY A 322 -5.33 -6.95 14.45
CA GLY A 322 -5.22 -5.50 14.65
C GLY A 322 -6.55 -4.81 14.37
N ASP A 323 -6.65 -3.51 14.64
CA ASP A 323 -7.79 -2.74 14.14
C ASP A 323 -7.66 -2.49 12.63
N ARG A 324 -8.79 -2.46 11.92
CA ARG A 324 -8.81 -2.47 10.45
C ARG A 324 -8.72 -1.06 9.89
N LEU A 325 -7.75 -0.83 9.02
CA LEU A 325 -7.78 0.25 8.06
C LEU A 325 -8.47 -0.24 6.77
N GLY A 326 -9.72 0.15 6.59
CA GLY A 326 -10.55 -0.36 5.49
C GLY A 326 -10.90 -1.83 5.72
N THR A 327 -10.27 -2.74 4.95
CA THR A 327 -10.51 -4.19 5.03
C THR A 327 -9.39 -4.97 5.69
N SER A 328 -8.27 -4.34 6.05
CA SER A 328 -7.10 -5.05 6.60
C SER A 328 -6.45 -4.29 7.75
N GLY A 329 -5.74 -4.98 8.64
CA GLY A 329 -4.91 -4.37 9.69
C GLY A 329 -3.50 -3.97 9.26
N ALA A 330 -3.17 -4.02 7.96
CA ALA A 330 -1.81 -3.78 7.48
C ALA A 330 -1.39 -2.33 7.72
N THR A 331 -0.14 -2.12 8.14
CA THR A 331 0.43 -0.77 8.22
C THR A 331 0.73 -0.28 6.81
N THR A 332 0.26 0.93 6.50
CA THR A 332 0.60 1.62 5.25
C THR A 332 1.51 2.79 5.58
N TYR A 333 2.62 2.91 4.90
CA TYR A 333 3.61 3.96 5.04
C TYR A 333 3.53 4.86 3.83
N HIS A 334 3.29 6.13 4.08
CA HIS A 334 3.39 7.18 3.09
C HIS A 334 4.84 7.62 2.95
N CYS A 335 5.35 7.64 1.73
CA CYS A 335 6.73 7.96 1.41
C CYS A 335 6.80 9.21 0.55
N ASN A 336 7.61 10.18 0.95
CA ASN A 336 7.91 11.39 0.16
C ASN A 336 9.43 11.60 0.11
N ASN A 337 9.97 11.59 -1.11
CA ASN A 337 11.40 11.63 -1.40
C ASN A 337 12.20 10.62 -0.58
N TYR A 338 11.56 9.49 -0.25
CA TYR A 338 12.12 8.46 0.59
C TYR A 338 13.29 7.81 -0.13
N MET A 339 14.45 7.84 0.53
CA MET A 339 15.65 7.16 0.10
C MET A 339 16.09 6.19 1.16
N ALA A 340 16.58 5.05 0.72
CA ALA A 340 17.13 4.01 1.58
C ALA A 340 18.47 3.50 1.02
N PRO A 341 19.50 3.35 1.87
CA PRO A 341 20.68 2.59 1.51
C PRO A 341 20.33 1.10 1.34
N LEU A 342 21.33 0.27 1.02
CA LEU A 342 21.16 -1.18 1.10
C LEU A 342 20.86 -1.59 2.54
N HIS A 343 19.77 -2.30 2.77
CA HIS A 343 19.34 -2.73 4.10
C HIS A 343 18.48 -4.00 4.04
N LYS A 344 18.17 -4.54 5.23
CA LYS A 344 17.22 -5.63 5.42
C LYS A 344 16.28 -5.27 6.56
N ASP A 345 15.00 -5.39 6.30
CA ASP A 345 13.94 -5.24 7.28
C ASP A 345 13.57 -6.58 7.91
N ASN A 346 12.92 -6.52 9.08
CA ASN A 346 12.41 -7.70 9.77
C ASN A 346 10.91 -7.89 9.49
N ASP A 347 10.53 -7.88 8.21
CA ASP A 347 9.16 -8.07 7.78
C ASP A 347 8.76 -9.54 7.78
N THR A 348 7.50 -9.81 8.12
CA THR A 348 6.97 -11.18 8.23
C THR A 348 6.48 -11.73 6.90
N VAL A 349 6.10 -10.84 5.98
CA VAL A 349 5.57 -11.14 4.65
C VAL A 349 6.10 -10.12 3.65
N PRO A 350 6.05 -10.41 2.33
CA PRO A 350 6.38 -9.42 1.32
C PRO A 350 5.51 -8.15 1.45
N GLY A 351 6.16 -6.99 1.35
CA GLY A 351 5.51 -5.70 1.26
C GLY A 351 5.02 -5.41 -0.17
N ILE A 352 4.10 -4.46 -0.30
CA ILE A 352 3.60 -3.93 -1.56
C ILE A 352 3.87 -2.43 -1.60
N CYS A 353 4.52 -1.95 -2.64
CA CYS A 353 4.90 -0.56 -2.81
C CYS A 353 4.30 0.02 -4.09
N SER A 354 4.09 1.33 -4.10
CA SER A 354 3.68 2.05 -5.29
C SER A 354 4.45 3.35 -5.46
N GLN A 355 4.72 3.72 -6.71
CA GLN A 355 5.28 5.01 -7.09
C GLN A 355 4.17 5.81 -7.76
N TYR A 356 3.66 6.84 -7.08
CA TYR A 356 2.65 7.73 -7.66
C TYR A 356 3.30 8.77 -8.55
N GLN A 357 4.22 9.58 -8.03
CA GLN A 357 4.90 10.61 -8.82
C GLN A 357 6.41 10.40 -8.79
N LEU A 358 7.05 10.60 -9.94
CA LEU A 358 8.50 10.62 -10.08
C LEU A 358 8.93 11.78 -10.98
N GLN A 359 9.74 12.68 -10.43
CA GLN A 359 10.47 13.76 -11.10
C GLN A 359 11.92 13.69 -10.61
N ALA A 360 12.78 13.06 -11.42
CA ALA A 360 14.17 12.76 -11.07
C ALA A 360 14.99 12.53 -12.34
N ARG A 361 16.33 12.55 -12.25
CA ARG A 361 17.22 12.36 -13.42
C ARG A 361 17.08 10.96 -14.01
N LYS A 362 16.46 10.86 -15.20
CA LYS A 362 16.22 9.59 -15.89
C LYS A 362 17.49 8.90 -16.40
N ASP A 363 18.52 9.67 -16.73
CA ASP A 363 19.82 9.15 -17.15
C ASP A 363 20.57 8.48 -16.00
N LEU A 364 20.40 8.98 -14.77
CA LEU A 364 21.02 8.44 -13.56
C LEU A 364 20.13 7.42 -12.83
N LYS A 365 18.96 7.08 -13.38
CA LYS A 365 18.03 6.08 -12.84
C LYS A 365 17.67 6.35 -11.37
N GLU A 366 17.60 7.63 -10.98
CA GLU A 366 17.36 8.03 -9.59
C GLU A 366 16.05 7.40 -9.06
N TYR A 367 16.07 6.97 -7.79
CA TYR A 367 14.96 6.27 -7.11
C TYR A 367 14.57 4.90 -7.68
N SER A 368 15.34 4.32 -8.60
CA SER A 368 15.16 2.91 -9.00
C SER A 368 15.21 1.99 -7.77
N PHE A 369 14.35 0.97 -7.74
CA PHE A 369 14.32 0.03 -6.62
C PHE A 369 15.34 -1.08 -6.83
N ILE A 370 16.13 -1.36 -5.81
CA ILE A 370 17.19 -2.37 -5.87
C ILE A 370 16.68 -3.64 -5.18
N TYR A 371 16.62 -4.73 -5.95
CA TYR A 371 16.49 -6.08 -5.42
C TYR A 371 17.90 -6.66 -5.29
N GLY A 372 18.57 -6.31 -4.20
CA GLY A 372 19.98 -6.58 -3.98
C GLY A 372 20.30 -8.07 -4.05
N ASP A 373 19.57 -8.90 -3.30
CA ASP A 373 19.76 -10.36 -3.31
C ASP A 373 19.38 -11.01 -4.66
N TYR A 374 18.66 -10.28 -5.54
CA TYR A 374 18.37 -10.76 -6.91
C TYR A 374 19.42 -10.31 -7.91
N ARG A 375 20.38 -9.47 -7.50
CA ARG A 375 21.34 -8.79 -8.38
C ARG A 375 20.63 -7.99 -9.47
N LYS A 376 19.49 -7.38 -9.15
CA LYS A 376 18.69 -6.58 -10.10
C LYS A 376 18.38 -5.20 -9.52
N TYR A 377 18.23 -4.22 -10.39
CA TYR A 377 17.47 -3.01 -10.08
C TYR A 377 16.39 -2.79 -11.14
N VAL A 378 15.24 -2.29 -10.71
CA VAL A 378 14.10 -2.00 -11.58
C VAL A 378 13.93 -0.49 -11.69
N VAL A 379 13.92 0.02 -12.91
CA VAL A 379 13.91 1.46 -13.15
C VAL A 379 12.54 2.04 -12.77
N ALA A 380 12.53 2.96 -11.81
CA ALA A 380 11.30 3.52 -11.29
C ALA A 380 10.57 4.40 -12.33
N ARG A 381 9.24 4.44 -12.24
CA ARG A 381 8.37 5.26 -13.08
C ARG A 381 7.10 5.63 -12.32
N THR A 382 6.57 6.82 -12.57
CA THR A 382 5.22 7.24 -12.19
C THR A 382 4.20 6.16 -12.54
N ASN A 383 3.23 5.93 -11.65
CA ASN A 383 2.23 4.87 -11.75
C ASN A 383 2.86 3.48 -11.85
N SER A 384 3.66 3.09 -10.84
CA SER A 384 4.19 1.73 -10.69
C SER A 384 3.72 1.08 -9.40
N LEU A 385 3.67 -0.25 -9.37
CA LEU A 385 3.34 -1.10 -8.22
C LEU A 385 4.30 -2.29 -8.18
N TRP A 386 4.87 -2.63 -7.04
CA TRP A 386 5.73 -3.80 -6.90
C TRP A 386 5.59 -4.48 -5.56
N SER A 387 6.05 -5.72 -5.48
CA SER A 387 6.29 -6.40 -4.21
C SER A 387 7.78 -6.50 -3.92
N PHE A 388 8.12 -6.61 -2.65
CA PHE A 388 9.46 -6.99 -2.24
C PHE A 388 9.40 -7.72 -0.90
N ARG A 389 10.39 -8.57 -0.63
CA ARG A 389 10.57 -9.17 0.68
C ARG A 389 11.52 -8.30 1.52
N GLY A 390 11.03 -7.71 2.60
CA GLY A 390 11.85 -6.87 3.49
C GLY A 390 13.08 -7.59 4.07
N SER A 391 12.99 -8.89 4.31
CA SER A 391 14.14 -9.69 4.79
C SER A 391 15.24 -9.94 3.76
N SER A 392 15.02 -9.58 2.49
CA SER A 392 16.03 -9.63 1.43
C SER A 392 16.74 -8.28 1.33
N MET A 393 18.00 -8.26 0.88
CA MET A 393 18.77 -7.02 0.70
C MET A 393 18.06 -6.16 -0.35
N HIS A 394 17.73 -4.93 0.01
CA HIS A 394 17.08 -4.00 -0.90
C HIS A 394 17.43 -2.55 -0.56
N GLY A 395 17.08 -1.63 -1.45
CA GLY A 395 17.34 -0.20 -1.28
C GLY A 395 16.83 0.61 -2.46
N THR A 396 17.19 1.88 -2.51
CA THR A 396 16.85 2.77 -3.63
C THR A 396 18.11 3.38 -4.23
N MET A 397 18.13 3.56 -5.55
CA MET A 397 19.16 4.34 -6.22
C MET A 397 19.14 5.79 -5.70
N LEU A 398 20.24 6.23 -5.09
CA LEU A 398 20.36 7.55 -4.51
C LEU A 398 20.44 8.61 -5.62
N PRO A 399 19.76 9.76 -5.47
CA PRO A 399 19.84 10.84 -6.43
C PRO A 399 21.21 11.52 -6.41
N SER A 400 21.44 12.33 -7.44
CA SER A 400 22.59 13.22 -7.58
C SER A 400 22.26 14.63 -7.09
N THR A 401 23.30 15.47 -7.01
CA THR A 401 23.19 16.92 -6.76
C THR A 401 22.98 17.73 -8.04
N LEU A 402 23.08 17.09 -9.22
CA LEU A 402 22.91 17.77 -10.50
C LEU A 402 21.49 18.35 -10.66
N PRO A 403 21.29 19.42 -11.43
CA PRO A 403 19.96 19.90 -11.76
C PRO A 403 19.19 18.89 -12.64
N LEU A 404 17.85 18.95 -12.56
CA LEU A 404 16.96 18.22 -13.46
C LEU A 404 17.10 18.75 -14.88
N ARG A 405 16.99 17.88 -15.88
CA ARG A 405 16.91 18.30 -17.28
C ARG A 405 15.46 18.62 -17.66
N PRO A 406 15.21 19.40 -18.72
CA PRO A 406 13.86 19.71 -19.19
C PRO A 406 12.96 18.48 -19.34
N GLU A 407 13.49 17.37 -19.85
CA GLU A 407 12.77 16.11 -20.04
C GLU A 407 12.47 15.33 -18.74
N ASP A 408 13.12 15.68 -17.63
CA ASP A 408 12.89 15.08 -16.31
C ASP A 408 11.79 15.82 -15.53
N ILE A 409 11.49 17.06 -15.91
CA ILE A 409 10.47 17.90 -15.28
C ILE A 409 9.10 17.42 -15.75
N THR A 410 8.40 16.73 -14.87
CA THR A 410 7.06 16.16 -15.13
C THR A 410 5.95 16.87 -14.36
N ILE A 411 6.33 17.77 -13.45
CA ILE A 411 5.45 18.54 -12.57
C ILE A 411 5.73 20.01 -12.80
N GLU A 412 4.70 20.76 -13.20
CA GLU A 412 4.80 22.21 -13.38
C GLU A 412 5.14 22.87 -12.03
N SER A 413 6.25 23.60 -12.00
CA SER A 413 6.59 24.45 -10.85
C SER A 413 5.97 25.84 -11.07
N PRO A 414 5.49 26.53 -10.01
CA PRO A 414 4.99 27.89 -10.15
C PRO A 414 6.06 28.76 -10.82
N GLN A 415 5.74 29.30 -12.00
CA GLN A 415 6.69 29.99 -12.88
C GLN A 415 7.35 31.22 -12.23
N ASP A 416 6.76 31.75 -11.15
CA ASP A 416 7.17 32.98 -10.47
C ASP A 416 8.17 32.79 -9.32
N SER A 417 8.58 31.56 -8.97
CA SER A 417 9.40 31.36 -7.77
C SER A 417 10.92 31.53 -7.99
N GLY A 418 11.40 31.51 -9.24
CA GLY A 418 12.85 31.47 -9.54
C GLY A 418 13.58 30.25 -8.96
N GLN A 419 12.86 29.31 -8.37
CA GLN A 419 13.41 28.09 -7.77
C GLN A 419 13.48 26.99 -8.81
N GLN A 420 14.57 26.23 -8.79
CA GLN A 420 14.69 25.03 -9.63
C GLN A 420 13.58 24.03 -9.26
N PRO A 421 12.96 23.35 -10.23
CA PRO A 421 11.96 22.33 -9.97
C PRO A 421 12.50 21.27 -8.99
N PRO A 422 11.75 20.92 -7.94
CA PRO A 422 12.25 19.99 -6.93
C PRO A 422 12.30 18.56 -7.47
N ARG A 423 13.17 17.72 -6.90
CA ARG A 423 13.04 16.27 -7.07
C ARG A 423 11.81 15.76 -6.33
N VAL A 424 11.09 14.84 -6.96
CA VAL A 424 9.89 14.22 -6.38
C VAL A 424 9.96 12.71 -6.58
N SER A 425 9.83 11.96 -5.49
CA SER A 425 9.59 10.52 -5.47
C SER A 425 8.58 10.22 -4.38
N ASN A 426 7.33 10.10 -4.80
CA ASN A 426 6.18 9.98 -3.90
C ASN A 426 5.49 8.65 -4.12
N GLY A 427 5.20 7.96 -3.02
CA GLY A 427 4.60 6.64 -3.05
C GLY A 427 4.00 6.20 -1.72
N ASP A 428 3.47 4.99 -1.71
CA ASP A 428 3.08 4.29 -0.50
C ASP A 428 3.78 2.94 -0.45
N HIS A 429 3.96 2.43 0.76
CA HIS A 429 4.50 1.13 1.06
C HIS A 429 3.61 0.46 2.10
N ARG A 430 3.07 -0.72 1.81
CA ARG A 430 2.25 -1.51 2.72
C ARG A 430 2.99 -2.78 3.11
N THR A 431 3.21 -3.00 4.41
CA THR A 431 3.91 -4.20 4.93
C THR A 431 3.41 -4.58 6.31
N GLU A 432 3.82 -5.76 6.78
CA GLU A 432 3.60 -6.26 8.13
C GLU A 432 4.94 -6.55 8.82
N THR A 433 5.33 -5.66 9.73
CA THR A 433 6.55 -5.82 10.52
C THR A 433 6.40 -6.93 11.57
N LYS A 434 7.51 -7.61 11.93
CA LYS A 434 7.49 -8.67 12.95
C LYS A 434 7.01 -8.14 14.31
N LYS A 435 5.89 -8.71 14.79
CA LYS A 435 5.22 -8.32 16.03
C LYS A 435 6.05 -8.66 17.28
N ASN A 436 5.86 -7.85 18.33
CA ASN A 436 6.15 -8.26 19.69
C ASN A 436 5.00 -9.13 20.21
N ASN A 437 5.11 -10.45 20.04
CA ASN A 437 4.05 -11.42 20.34
C ASN A 437 3.55 -11.38 21.80
N ILE A 438 4.42 -11.06 22.76
CA ILE A 438 4.08 -10.98 24.19
C ILE A 438 3.09 -9.82 24.44
N ALA A 439 3.25 -8.74 23.70
CA ALA A 439 2.45 -7.53 23.80
C ALA A 439 1.03 -7.76 23.22
N ALA A 440 0.93 -8.39 22.05
CA ALA A 440 -0.33 -8.70 21.38
C ALA A 440 -1.22 -9.68 22.19
N GLN A 441 -0.62 -10.68 22.85
CA GLN A 441 -1.34 -11.67 23.66
C GLN A 441 -2.08 -11.07 24.87
N LYS A 442 -1.57 -9.99 25.47
CA LYS A 442 -2.19 -9.36 26.65
C LYS A 442 -3.53 -8.70 26.34
N TYR A 443 -3.70 -8.13 25.15
CA TYR A 443 -4.94 -7.46 24.73
C TYR A 443 -5.92 -8.38 23.98
N GLN A 444 -5.47 -9.47 23.36
CA GLN A 444 -6.37 -10.52 22.87
C GLN A 444 -7.30 -11.03 24.00
N LYS A 445 -6.79 -11.10 25.23
CA LYS A 445 -7.60 -11.41 26.42
C LYS A 445 -8.73 -10.40 26.66
N VAL A 446 -8.53 -9.10 26.41
CA VAL A 446 -9.57 -8.06 26.56
C VAL A 446 -10.68 -8.22 25.52
N ARG A 447 -10.34 -8.54 24.25
CA ARG A 447 -11.35 -8.83 23.21
C ARG A 447 -12.10 -10.12 23.46
N VAL A 448 -11.40 -11.16 23.94
CA VAL A 448 -12.05 -12.40 24.41
C VAL A 448 -13.05 -12.05 25.53
N CYS A 449 -12.68 -11.18 26.48
CA CYS A 449 -13.62 -10.71 27.50
C CYS A 449 -14.78 -9.88 26.92
N HIS A 450 -14.60 -9.06 25.89
CA HIS A 450 -15.73 -8.40 25.19
C HIS A 450 -16.66 -9.40 24.51
N GLN A 451 -16.12 -10.45 23.89
CA GLN A 451 -16.94 -11.51 23.30
C GLN A 451 -17.64 -12.33 24.38
N GLU A 452 -16.99 -12.57 25.52
CA GLU A 452 -17.60 -13.22 26.69
C GLU A 452 -18.71 -12.37 27.30
N ILE A 453 -18.53 -11.05 27.39
CA ILE A 453 -19.58 -10.10 27.79
C ILE A 453 -20.74 -10.14 26.79
N TYR A 454 -20.46 -10.07 25.48
CA TYR A 454 -21.50 -10.21 24.46
C TYR A 454 -22.26 -11.54 24.59
N ASN A 455 -21.53 -12.64 24.74
CA ASN A 455 -22.10 -13.98 24.91
C ASN A 455 -22.97 -14.05 26.18
N TYR A 456 -22.53 -13.44 27.28
CA TYR A 456 -23.27 -13.34 28.54
C TYR A 456 -24.59 -12.56 28.39
N TRP A 457 -24.62 -11.48 27.60
CA TRP A 457 -25.84 -10.69 27.36
C TRP A 457 -26.74 -11.26 26.24
N SER A 458 -26.24 -12.22 25.46
CA SER A 458 -26.97 -12.88 24.38
C SER A 458 -27.58 -14.25 24.76
N GLN A 459 -27.32 -14.72 25.98
CA GLN A 459 -28.03 -15.82 26.63
C GLN A 459 -29.21 -15.25 27.43
#